data_AF-A0A3L6PGG3-F1
#
_entry.id   AF-A0A3L6PGG3-F1
#
_cell.length_a   1.000
_cell.length_b   1.000
_cell.length_c   1.000
_cell.angle_alpha   90.00
_cell.angle_beta   90.00
_cell.angle_gamma   90.00
#
_symmetry.space_group_name_H-M   'P 1'
#
loop_
_entity.id
_entity.type
_entity.pdbx_description
1 polymer ?
#
loop_
_entity_poly.entity_id
_entity_poly.type
_entity_poly.pdbx_seq_one_letter_code
_entity_poly.pdbx_strand_id
1 'polypeptide(L)'
;MYCGAGLPFHDRQFPPFMLGMGYLLSWDLVEWIASSDMVRKEAMGVEDLTTGKWLNMGNKAKNRVNLFPRMYDYKSAKAEDFLENTIGVHQLKPDLRWAHTLEHFNLTRVGPSSNLHSF
;
A
#
# COMPACT_ATOMS: atom_id res chain seq x y z
N MET A 1 12.35 -1.32 5.16
CA MET A 1 11.37 -0.46 4.47
C MET A 1 9.97 -0.89 4.86
N TYR A 2 9.11 0.06 5.21
CA TYR A 2 7.68 -0.15 5.42
C TYR A 2 6.92 0.74 4.43
N CYS A 3 6.25 0.14 3.45
CA CYS A 3 5.70 0.85 2.29
C CYS A 3 4.20 0.54 2.17
N GLY A 4 3.36 1.56 2.02
CA GLY A 4 1.92 1.40 1.92
C GLY A 4 1.22 2.75 1.93
N ALA A 5 -0.12 2.76 1.94
CA ALA A 5 -0.85 4.01 2.14
C ALA A 5 -1.00 4.30 3.64
N GLY A 6 -0.28 5.29 4.13
CA GLY A 6 -0.41 5.75 5.51
C GLY A 6 -1.75 6.43 5.76
N LEU A 7 -2.20 6.46 7.01
CA LEU A 7 -3.36 7.26 7.41
C LEU A 7 -3.15 8.73 6.94
N PRO A 8 -3.91 9.22 5.95
CA PRO A 8 -3.51 10.41 5.18
C PRO A 8 -3.58 11.72 5.97
N PHE A 9 -4.15 11.70 7.18
CA PHE A 9 -4.46 12.87 8.00
C PHE A 9 -3.54 13.10 9.20
N HIS A 10 -2.59 12.21 9.49
CA HIS A 10 -1.73 12.34 10.69
C HIS A 10 -0.30 12.77 10.36
N ASP A 11 0.41 12.02 9.51
CA ASP A 11 1.77 12.36 9.10
C ASP A 11 2.04 11.70 7.75
N ARG A 12 2.37 12.50 6.73
CA ARG A 12 2.68 11.96 5.39
C ARG A 12 4.07 11.34 5.30
N GLN A 13 5.01 11.79 6.12
CA GLN A 13 6.40 11.32 6.13
C GLN A 13 6.54 10.08 7.02
N PHE A 14 5.91 10.09 8.20
CA PHE A 14 5.99 8.99 9.15
C PHE A 14 4.59 8.60 9.69
N PRO A 15 3.71 8.04 8.82
CA PRO A 15 2.39 7.61 9.26
C PRO A 15 2.53 6.57 10.37
N PRO A 16 1.69 6.60 11.42
CA PRO A 16 1.82 5.70 12.57
C PRO A 16 1.69 4.23 12.16
N PHE A 17 0.87 3.95 11.15
CA PHE A 17 0.68 2.66 10.50
C PHE A 17 0.23 2.88 9.04
N MET A 18 0.34 1.84 8.21
CA MET A 18 -0.23 1.80 6.86
C MET A 18 -1.61 1.15 6.90
N LEU A 19 -2.59 1.71 6.20
CA LEU A 19 -3.96 1.22 6.14
C LEU A 19 -4.06 -0.17 5.48
N GLY A 20 -5.07 -0.95 5.89
CA GLY A 20 -5.41 -2.29 5.36
C GLY A 20 -5.78 -2.39 3.87
N MET A 21 -5.43 -1.41 3.03
CA MET A 21 -5.45 -1.52 1.57
C MET A 21 -4.23 -2.26 0.99
N GLY A 22 -3.34 -2.74 1.87
CA GLY A 22 -2.12 -3.46 1.54
C GLY A 22 -0.87 -2.64 1.86
N TYR A 23 0.17 -3.35 2.29
CA TYR A 23 1.48 -2.77 2.55
C TYR A 23 2.58 -3.82 2.37
N LEU A 24 3.81 -3.36 2.22
CA LEU A 24 5.01 -4.15 2.02
C LEU A 24 5.99 -3.92 3.17
N LEU A 25 6.63 -5.00 3.60
CA LEU A 25 7.75 -4.98 4.54
C LEU A 25 8.99 -5.51 3.84
N SER A 26 10.13 -4.87 4.07
CA SER A 26 11.41 -5.47 3.70
C SER A 26 11.72 -6.67 4.59
N TRP A 27 12.54 -7.58 4.06
CA TRP A 27 12.83 -8.85 4.72
C TRP A 27 13.43 -8.68 6.12
N ASP A 28 14.31 -7.70 6.34
CA ASP A 28 14.88 -7.41 7.68
C ASP A 28 13.82 -7.07 8.74
N LEU A 29 12.71 -6.43 8.33
CA LEU A 29 11.59 -6.17 9.24
C LEU A 29 10.81 -7.45 9.51
N VAL A 30 10.61 -8.29 8.49
CA VAL A 30 9.93 -9.59 8.62
C VAL A 30 10.70 -10.51 9.57
N GLU A 31 12.02 -10.62 9.39
CA GLU A 31 12.89 -11.41 10.28
C GLU A 31 12.82 -10.91 11.72
N TRP A 32 12.89 -9.59 11.92
CA TRP A 32 12.77 -9.00 13.25
C TRP A 32 11.40 -9.27 13.89
N ILE A 33 10.31 -9.16 13.12
CA ILE A 33 8.95 -9.48 13.59
C ILE A 33 8.87 -10.95 14.04
N ALA A 34 9.39 -11.86 13.21
CA ALA A 34 9.33 -13.31 13.48
C ALA A 34 10.11 -13.73 14.74
N SER A 35 11.22 -13.06 15.04
CA SER A 35 12.10 -13.41 16.15
C SER A 35 11.87 -12.60 17.43
N SER A 36 10.99 -11.60 17.44
CA SER A 36 10.83 -10.66 18.54
C SER A 36 9.85 -11.13 19.61
N ASP A 37 10.31 -11.28 20.86
CA ASP A 37 9.44 -11.59 22.01
C ASP A 37 8.43 -10.47 22.31
N MET A 38 8.82 -9.22 22.06
CA MET A 38 7.91 -8.07 22.20
C MET A 38 6.73 -8.19 21.24
N VAL A 39 7.00 -8.52 19.97
CA VAL A 39 5.98 -8.72 18.94
C VAL A 39 5.05 -9.87 19.35
N ARG A 40 5.62 -10.99 19.82
CA ARG A 40 4.84 -12.16 20.27
C ARG A 40 3.90 -11.83 21.43
N LYS A 41 4.32 -10.99 22.38
CA LYS A 41 3.50 -10.55 23.52
C LYS A 41 2.40 -9.57 23.10
N GLU A 42 2.64 -8.79 22.06
CA GLU A 42 1.75 -7.75 21.54
C GLU A 42 0.97 -8.22 20.29
N ALA A 43 0.71 -9.53 20.17
CA ALA A 43 0.21 -10.11 18.92
C ALA A 43 -1.29 -9.86 18.63
N MET A 44 -2.05 -9.41 19.63
CA MET A 44 -3.50 -9.29 19.55
C MET A 44 -3.94 -7.89 19.11
N GLY A 45 -4.75 -7.80 18.06
CA GLY A 45 -5.36 -6.55 17.60
C GLY A 45 -5.73 -6.57 16.11
N VAL A 46 -6.10 -5.41 15.57
CA VAL A 46 -6.30 -5.23 14.12
C VAL A 46 -4.94 -5.23 13.45
N GLU A 47 -4.78 -6.06 12.43
CA GLU A 47 -3.49 -6.40 11.82
C GLU A 47 -2.62 -5.20 11.41
N ASP A 48 -3.21 -4.18 10.80
CA ASP A 48 -2.50 -3.01 10.28
C ASP A 48 -2.06 -2.06 11.40
N LEU A 49 -2.95 -1.78 12.36
CA LEU A 49 -2.66 -1.06 13.59
C LEU A 49 -1.59 -1.76 14.42
N THR A 50 -1.72 -3.07 14.58
CA THR A 50 -0.80 -3.90 15.37
C THR A 50 0.60 -3.93 14.74
N THR A 51 0.69 -4.06 13.42
CA THR A 51 1.97 -4.01 12.71
C THR A 51 2.65 -2.64 12.87
N GLY A 52 1.90 -1.55 12.72
CA GLY A 52 2.43 -0.21 12.98
C GLY A 52 2.90 -0.03 14.43
N LYS A 53 2.12 -0.53 15.40
CA LYS A 53 2.46 -0.52 16.84
C LYS A 53 3.80 -1.23 17.09
N TRP A 54 3.99 -2.44 16.58
CA TRP A 54 5.25 -3.18 16.73
C TRP A 54 6.44 -2.39 16.20
N LEU A 55 6.33 -1.86 14.99
CA LEU A 55 7.42 -1.11 14.35
C LEU A 55 7.75 0.16 15.13
N ASN A 56 6.75 0.84 15.69
CA ASN A 56 6.96 2.03 16.52
C ASN A 56 7.64 1.67 17.85
N MET A 57 7.13 0.66 18.57
CA MET A 57 7.71 0.21 19.86
C MET A 57 9.14 -0.32 19.69
N GLY A 58 9.41 -1.06 18.62
CA GLY A 58 10.73 -1.59 18.29
C GLY A 58 11.70 -0.56 17.70
N ASN A 59 11.28 0.69 17.53
CA ASN A 59 12.04 1.74 16.87
C ASN A 59 12.52 1.32 15.46
N LYS A 60 11.72 0.53 14.76
CA LYS A 60 11.97 -0.02 13.42
C LYS A 60 11.30 0.82 12.33
N ALA A 61 11.43 0.37 11.07
CA ALA A 61 10.83 1.01 9.90
C ALA A 61 11.17 2.50 9.79
N LYS A 62 12.46 2.85 9.91
CA LYS A 62 12.95 4.22 9.69
C LYS A 62 12.75 4.72 8.26
N ASN A 63 12.77 3.79 7.31
CA ASN A 63 12.44 4.05 5.92
C ASN A 63 10.96 3.72 5.68
N ARG A 64 10.08 4.71 5.89
CA ARG A 64 8.66 4.63 5.53
C ARG A 64 8.43 5.27 4.18
N VAL A 65 7.64 4.60 3.35
CA VAL A 65 7.23 5.11 2.03
C VAL A 65 5.72 5.18 2.02
N ASN A 66 5.19 6.39 2.08
CA ASN A 66 3.77 6.62 1.95
C ASN A 66 3.40 6.67 0.46
N LEU A 67 2.54 5.73 0.05
CA LEU A 67 2.09 5.59 -1.32
C LEU A 67 0.88 6.47 -1.63
N PHE A 68 0.23 7.11 -0.66
CA PHE A 68 -0.85 8.05 -0.93
C PHE A 68 -0.41 9.17 -1.91
N PRO A 69 -1.20 9.52 -2.95
CA PRO A 69 -2.54 9.00 -3.29
C PRO A 69 -2.54 7.86 -4.31
N ARG A 70 -1.41 7.18 -4.56
CA ARG A 70 -1.24 6.11 -5.57
C ARG A 70 -1.82 4.75 -5.16
N MET A 71 -2.24 4.60 -3.91
CA MET A 71 -3.10 3.50 -3.45
C MET A 71 -4.35 4.08 -2.82
N TYR A 72 -5.52 3.63 -3.26
CA TYR A 72 -6.81 4.21 -2.86
C TYR A 72 -7.99 3.28 -3.10
N ASP A 73 -9.13 3.59 -2.47
CA ASP A 73 -10.38 2.87 -2.68
C ASP A 73 -10.98 3.21 -4.06
N TYR A 74 -11.55 2.19 -4.73
CA TYR A 74 -12.29 2.39 -5.97
C TYR A 74 -13.40 3.44 -5.81
N LYS A 75 -13.42 4.43 -6.73
CA LYS A 75 -14.43 5.49 -6.76
C LYS A 75 -15.52 5.23 -7.79
N SER A 76 -15.14 5.11 -9.07
CA SER A 76 -16.06 4.86 -10.18
C SER A 76 -15.36 4.23 -11.38
N ALA A 77 -16.11 3.99 -12.45
CA ALA A 77 -15.59 3.44 -13.71
C ALA A 77 -14.91 4.51 -14.60
N LYS A 78 -14.98 5.79 -14.21
CA LYS A 78 -14.45 6.89 -15.01
C LYS A 78 -12.93 6.87 -15.01
N ALA A 79 -12.33 7.09 -16.18
CA ALA A 79 -10.87 7.14 -16.32
C ALA A 79 -10.23 8.20 -15.41
N GLU A 80 -10.88 9.34 -15.18
CA GLU A 80 -10.39 10.41 -14.28
C GLU A 80 -10.28 9.99 -12.81
N ASP A 81 -10.99 8.94 -12.39
CA ASP A 81 -10.89 8.38 -11.03
C ASP A 81 -9.70 7.42 -10.87
N PHE A 82 -9.01 7.11 -11.97
CA PHE A 82 -7.78 6.35 -11.96
C PHE A 82 -6.56 7.24 -12.21
N LEU A 83 -5.64 7.30 -11.25
CA LEU A 83 -4.43 8.12 -11.39
C LEU A 83 -3.46 7.45 -12.37
N GLU A 84 -2.71 8.24 -13.15
CA GLU A 84 -1.72 7.70 -14.10
C GLU A 84 -0.65 6.83 -13.41
N ASN A 85 -0.28 7.17 -12.18
CA ASN A 85 0.73 6.46 -11.38
C ASN A 85 0.11 5.56 -10.30
N THR A 86 -1.07 5.02 -10.55
CA THR A 86 -1.74 4.08 -9.63
C THR A 86 -0.88 2.85 -9.40
N ILE A 87 -0.69 2.51 -8.13
CA ILE A 87 0.02 1.30 -7.67
C ILE A 87 -0.97 0.24 -7.21
N GLY A 88 -2.11 0.64 -6.63
CA GLY A 88 -3.11 -0.31 -6.17
C GLY A 88 -4.49 0.33 -5.98
N VAL A 89 -5.54 -0.45 -6.29
CA VAL A 89 -6.93 -0.03 -6.09
C VAL A 89 -7.59 -1.02 -5.14
N HIS A 90 -8.26 -0.50 -4.10
CA HIS A 90 -8.86 -1.28 -3.03
C HIS A 90 -10.40 -1.31 -3.14
N GLN A 91 -11.04 -2.17 -2.33
CA GLN A 91 -12.49 -2.42 -2.31
C GLN A 91 -13.11 -2.95 -3.63
N LEU A 92 -12.41 -3.87 -4.29
CA LEU A 92 -12.84 -4.44 -5.57
C LEU A 92 -13.64 -5.75 -5.43
N LYS A 93 -14.47 -5.85 -4.38
CA LYS A 93 -15.25 -7.07 -4.10
C LYS A 93 -16.24 -7.42 -5.24
N PRO A 94 -16.95 -6.46 -5.86
CA PRO A 94 -17.82 -6.74 -7.01
C PRO A 94 -17.03 -6.90 -8.31
N ASP A 95 -17.42 -7.87 -9.14
CA ASP A 95 -16.78 -8.19 -10.44
C ASP A 95 -16.62 -6.98 -11.36
N LEU A 96 -17.63 -6.10 -11.43
CA LEU A 96 -17.58 -4.90 -12.25
C LEU A 96 -16.45 -3.94 -11.82
N ARG A 97 -16.18 -3.81 -10.52
CA ARG A 97 -15.07 -2.98 -10.04
C ARG A 97 -13.74 -3.59 -10.45
N TRP A 98 -13.65 -4.91 -10.40
CA TRP A 98 -12.47 -5.65 -10.85
C TRP A 98 -12.23 -5.44 -12.34
N ALA A 99 -13.27 -5.59 -13.17
CA ALA A 99 -13.19 -5.40 -14.63
C ALA A 99 -12.72 -3.98 -15.01
N HIS A 100 -13.30 -2.93 -14.42
CA HIS A 100 -12.88 -1.55 -14.68
C HIS A 100 -11.42 -1.30 -14.25
N THR A 101 -11.04 -1.85 -13.10
CA THR A 101 -9.67 -1.71 -12.59
C THR A 101 -8.68 -2.43 -13.51
N LEU A 102 -9.02 -3.63 -13.98
CA LEU A 102 -8.20 -4.35 -14.96
C LEU A 102 -8.07 -3.57 -16.26
N GLU A 103 -9.13 -2.91 -16.74
CA GLU A 103 -9.07 -2.07 -17.94
C GLU A 103 -8.07 -0.90 -17.77
N HIS A 104 -8.03 -0.27 -16.60
CA HIS A 104 -7.05 0.78 -16.29
C HIS A 104 -5.61 0.24 -16.31
N PHE A 105 -5.35 -0.91 -15.66
CA PHE A 105 -4.02 -1.52 -15.62
C PHE A 105 -3.64 -2.26 -16.90
N ASN A 106 -4.54 -2.38 -17.88
CA ASN A 106 -4.30 -3.16 -19.08
C ASN A 106 -3.31 -2.46 -20.04
N LEU A 107 -2.02 -2.59 -19.73
CA LEU A 107 -0.90 -2.14 -20.53
C LEU A 107 -0.81 -2.82 -21.90
N THR A 108 -1.58 -3.89 -22.15
CA THR A 108 -1.61 -4.58 -23.45
C THR A 108 -2.54 -3.93 -24.47
N ARG A 109 -3.25 -2.85 -24.12
CA ARG A 109 -3.74 -1.87 -25.10
C ARG A 109 -2.55 -1.08 -25.66
N VAL A 110 -1.71 -1.76 -26.43
CA VAL A 110 -0.64 -1.17 -27.21
C VAL A 110 -1.30 -0.39 -28.35
N GLY A 111 -1.61 0.89 -28.11
CA GLY A 111 -1.73 1.85 -29.21
C GLY A 111 -0.35 2.06 -29.86
N PRO A 112 -0.26 2.45 -31.13
CA PRO A 112 1.03 2.66 -31.78
C PRO A 112 1.83 3.73 -31.01
N SER A 113 3.00 3.33 -30.51
CA SER A 113 4.02 4.11 -29.78
C SER A 113 3.58 4.77 -28.46
N SER A 114 3.78 4.07 -27.34
CA SER A 114 4.04 4.71 -26.06
C SER A 114 5.56 4.85 -25.87
N ASN A 115 6.03 6.10 -25.70
CA ASN A 115 7.43 6.45 -25.46
C ASN A 115 7.89 6.05 -24.04
N LEU A 116 7.81 4.77 -23.71
CA LEU A 116 8.20 4.25 -22.39
C LEU A 116 9.69 3.85 -22.30
N HIS A 117 10.51 4.34 -23.22
CA HIS A 117 11.97 4.18 -23.19
C HIS A 117 12.66 5.54 -23.34
N SER A 118 12.79 6.24 -22.22
CA SER A 118 13.87 7.20 -22.01
C SER A 118 14.22 7.22 -20.52
N PHE A 119 15.09 6.30 -20.13
CA PHE A 119 15.92 6.40 -18.93
C PHE A 119 17.33 6.77 -19.35
#